data_AF-A0A062V874-F1
#
_entry.id   AF-A0A062V874-F1
#
_cell.length_a   1.000
_cell.length_b   1.000
_cell.length_c   1.000
_cell.angle_alpha   90.00
_cell.angle_beta   90.00
_cell.angle_gamma   90.00
#
_symmetry.space_group_name_H-M   'P 1'
#
loop_
_entity.id
_entity.type
_entity.pdbx_description
1 polymer ?
#
loop_
_entity_poly.entity_id
_entity_poly.type
_entity_poly.pdbx_seq_one_letter_code
_entity_poly.pdbx_strand_id
1 'polypeptide(L)'
;MRLTLLIGFVGLVALMYISISAILLALLLGLLLVPPVLVLISIIIEGVPMIIKELQSILASKKNFFVISISKESITLEPQFR
;
A
#
# COMPACT_ATOMS: atom_id res chain seq x y z
N MET A 1 20.12 -48.40 18.36
CA MET A 1 18.84 -48.55 17.62
C MET A 1 17.69 -47.75 18.26
N ARG A 2 17.39 -47.93 19.56
CA ARG A 2 16.31 -47.17 20.25
C ARG A 2 16.55 -45.64 20.28
N LEU A 3 17.78 -45.21 20.56
CA LEU A 3 18.15 -43.79 20.59
C LEU A 3 18.02 -43.12 19.21
N THR A 4 18.42 -43.81 18.16
CA THR A 4 18.34 -43.34 16.77
C THR A 4 16.89 -43.14 16.32
N LEU A 5 16.00 -44.06 16.68
CA LEU A 5 14.57 -43.94 16.42
C LEU A 5 13.94 -42.75 17.16
N LEU A 6 14.38 -42.52 18.40
CA LEU A 6 13.88 -41.41 19.23
C LEU A 6 14.33 -40.04 18.69
N ILE A 7 15.60 -39.93 18.28
CA ILE A 7 16.13 -38.71 17.63
C ILE A 7 15.42 -38.46 16.30
N GLY A 8 15.19 -39.52 15.50
CA GLY A 8 14.46 -39.42 14.24
C GLY A 8 13.02 -38.93 14.43
N PHE A 9 12.32 -39.44 15.45
CA PHE A 9 10.95 -39.04 15.78
C PHE A 9 10.88 -37.58 16.23
N VAL A 10 11.78 -37.16 17.13
CA VAL A 10 11.86 -35.76 17.59
C VAL A 10 12.18 -34.82 16.43
N GLY A 11 13.08 -35.21 15.53
CA GLY A 11 13.39 -34.44 14.32
C GLY A 11 12.20 -34.29 13.38
N LEU A 12 11.41 -35.35 13.20
CA LEU A 12 10.19 -35.34 12.38
C LEU A 12 9.13 -34.39 12.97
N VAL A 13 8.92 -34.46 14.28
CA VAL A 13 7.98 -33.56 14.99
C VAL A 13 8.45 -32.10 14.91
N ALA A 14 9.75 -31.84 15.05
CA ALA A 14 10.31 -30.50 14.92
C ALA A 14 10.14 -29.93 13.51
N LEU A 15 10.37 -30.74 12.46
CA LEU A 15 10.15 -30.32 11.07
C LEU A 15 8.67 -30.00 10.77
N MET A 16 7.74 -30.81 11.29
CA MET A 16 6.31 -30.52 11.17
C MET A 16 5.93 -29.22 11.89
N TYR A 17 6.49 -28.97 13.08
CA TYR A 17 6.20 -27.75 13.85
C TYR A 17 6.73 -26.49 13.16
N ILE A 18 7.92 -26.55 12.55
CA ILE A 18 8.48 -25.44 11.76
C ILE A 18 7.57 -25.14 10.56
N SER A 19 7.09 -26.18 9.86
CA SER A 19 6.18 -26.02 8.73
C SER A 19 4.88 -25.33 9.13
N ILE A 20 4.26 -25.75 10.24
CA ILE A 20 3.03 -25.12 10.76
C ILE A 20 3.30 -23.67 11.17
N SER A 21 4.42 -23.41 11.84
CA SER A 21 4.82 -22.06 12.26
C SER A 21 5.04 -21.14 11.05
N ALA A 22 5.64 -21.65 9.97
CA ALA A 22 5.85 -20.91 8.73
C ALA A 22 4.53 -20.57 8.03
N ILE A 23 3.57 -21.52 8.00
CA ILE A 23 2.23 -21.28 7.46
C ILE A 23 1.50 -20.20 8.27
N LEU A 24 1.56 -20.30 9.61
CA LEU A 24 0.95 -19.31 10.50
C LEU A 24 1.56 -17.91 10.27
N LEU A 25 2.89 -17.84 10.17
CA LEU A 25 3.61 -16.59 9.92
C LEU A 25 3.24 -15.99 8.56
N ALA A 26 3.19 -16.80 7.50
CA ALA A 26 2.78 -16.36 6.17
C ALA A 26 1.34 -15.82 6.18
N LEU A 27 0.44 -16.47 6.92
CA LEU A 27 -0.95 -16.03 7.05
C LEU A 27 -1.05 -14.68 7.79
N LEU A 28 -0.29 -14.50 8.88
CA LEU A 28 -0.23 -13.25 9.62
C LEU A 28 0.36 -12.11 8.78
N LEU A 29 1.46 -12.36 8.07
CA LEU A 29 2.07 -11.38 7.18
C LEU A 29 1.14 -11.02 6.02
N GLY A 30 0.47 -12.01 5.43
CA GLY A 30 -0.55 -11.78 4.40
C GLY A 30 -1.67 -10.91 4.94
N LEU A 31 -2.24 -11.22 6.10
CA LEU A 31 -3.32 -10.44 6.70
C LEU A 31 -2.88 -9.01 7.06
N LEU A 32 -1.62 -8.82 7.45
CA LEU A 32 -1.08 -7.49 7.77
C LEU A 32 -0.82 -6.65 6.51
N LEU A 33 -0.33 -7.26 5.44
CA LEU A 33 0.12 -6.55 4.23
C LEU A 33 -0.95 -6.42 3.14
N VAL A 34 -1.91 -7.35 3.07
CA VAL A 34 -2.97 -7.31 2.05
C VAL A 34 -3.83 -6.05 2.15
N PRO A 35 -4.34 -5.63 3.33
CA PRO A 35 -5.15 -4.42 3.44
C PRO A 35 -4.45 -3.14 2.95
N PRO A 36 -3.22 -2.78 3.39
CA PRO A 36 -2.55 -1.57 2.89
C PRO A 36 -2.22 -1.66 1.40
N VAL A 37 -1.86 -2.84 0.89
CA VAL A 37 -1.62 -3.03 -0.56
C VAL A 37 -2.89 -2.80 -1.37
N LEU A 38 -4.04 -3.32 -0.92
CA LEU A 38 -5.33 -3.08 -1.60
C LEU A 38 -5.68 -1.60 -1.63
N VAL A 39 -5.49 -0.88 -0.52
CA VAL A 39 -5.73 0.57 -0.47
C VAL A 39 -4.85 1.32 -1.48
N LEU A 40 -3.56 0.98 -1.55
CA LEU A 40 -2.65 1.60 -2.52
C LEU A 40 -3.10 1.33 -3.96
N ILE A 41 -3.51 0.10 -4.26
CA ILE A 41 -4.02 -0.26 -5.59
C ILE A 41 -5.28 0.54 -5.92
N SER A 42 -6.24 0.64 -4.99
CA SER A 42 -7.47 1.44 -5.18
C SER A 42 -7.16 2.92 -5.42
N ILE A 43 -6.21 3.51 -4.69
CA ILE A 43 -5.77 4.90 -4.91
C ILE A 43 -5.20 5.08 -6.32
N ILE A 44 -4.42 4.11 -6.81
CA ILE A 44 -3.82 4.19 -8.14
C ILE A 44 -4.87 4.01 -9.25
N ILE A 45 -5.82 3.08 -9.08
CA ILE A 45 -6.82 2.78 -10.11
C ILE A 45 -7.91 3.85 -10.17
N GLU A 46 -8.36 4.36 -9.02
CA GLU A 46 -9.51 5.26 -8.95
C GLU A 46 -9.08 6.69 -8.60
N GLY A 47 -8.22 6.85 -7.60
CA GLY A 47 -7.79 8.15 -7.11
C GLY A 47 -6.99 8.95 -8.14
N VAL A 48 -5.93 8.36 -8.71
CA VAL A 48 -5.07 9.05 -9.68
C VAL A 48 -5.85 9.49 -10.93
N PRO A 49 -6.66 8.64 -11.57
CA PRO A 49 -7.44 9.06 -12.75
C PRO A 49 -8.52 10.09 -12.42
N MET A 50 -9.12 10.04 -11.24
CA MET A 50 -10.09 11.05 -10.78
C MET A 50 -9.42 12.42 -10.68
N ILE A 51 -8.26 12.50 -10.02
CA ILE A 51 -7.49 13.75 -9.88
C ILE A 51 -7.08 14.29 -11.26
N ILE A 52 -6.61 13.42 -12.17
CA ILE A 52 -6.24 13.84 -13.53
C ILE A 52 -7.45 14.38 -14.29
N LYS A 53 -8.62 13.71 -14.19
CA LYS A 53 -9.85 14.16 -14.84
C LYS A 53 -10.32 15.51 -14.30
N GLU A 54 -10.28 15.72 -13.00
CA GLU A 54 -10.63 17.01 -12.40
C GLU A 54 -9.65 18.11 -12.83
N LEU A 55 -8.35 17.83 -12.81
CA LEU A 55 -7.33 18.78 -13.26
C LEU A 55 -7.51 19.15 -14.73
N GLN A 56 -7.76 18.16 -15.60
CA GLN A 56 -8.07 18.38 -17.02
C GLN A 56 -9.37 19.15 -17.21
N SER A 57 -10.40 18.89 -16.40
CA SER A 57 -11.66 19.63 -16.43
C SER A 57 -11.45 21.10 -16.09
N ILE A 58 -10.65 21.39 -15.06
CA ILE A 58 -10.28 22.75 -14.66
C ILE A 58 -9.47 23.44 -15.76
N LEU A 59 -8.49 22.76 -16.36
CA LEU A 59 -7.65 23.28 -17.45
C LEU A 59 -8.41 23.48 -18.78
N ALA A 60 -9.38 22.62 -19.07
CA ALA A 60 -10.20 22.68 -20.28
C ALA A 60 -11.33 23.71 -20.15
N SER A 61 -11.80 23.95 -18.92
CA SER A 61 -12.63 25.10 -18.63
C SER A 61 -11.77 26.34 -18.89
N LYS A 62 -12.05 27.12 -19.94
CA LYS A 62 -11.47 28.46 -20.17
C LYS A 62 -11.80 29.47 -19.05
N LYS A 63 -12.09 29.00 -17.84
CA LYS A 63 -12.31 29.80 -16.65
C LYS A 63 -10.95 30.20 -16.10
N ASN A 64 -10.78 31.49 -15.84
CA ASN A 64 -9.66 31.99 -15.07
C ASN A 64 -9.67 31.28 -13.71
N PHE A 65 -8.60 30.55 -13.40
CA PHE A 65 -8.42 29.91 -12.10
C PHE A 65 -7.29 30.59 -11.34
N PHE A 66 -7.46 30.72 -10.04
CA PHE A 66 -6.45 31.28 -9.15
C PHE A 66 -5.64 30.12 -8.56
N VAL A 67 -4.32 30.17 -8.73
CA VAL A 67 -3.41 29.27 -8.01
C VAL A 67 -3.10 29.92 -6.68
N ILE A 68 -3.49 29.25 -5.60
CA ILE A 68 -3.14 29.67 -4.24
C ILE A 68 -1.86 28.95 -3.85
N SER A 69 -0.75 29.67 -3.80
CA SER A 69 0.51 29.18 -3.25
C SER A 69 0.67 29.70 -1.83
N ILE A 70 0.70 28.76 -0.87
CA ILE A 70 0.86 29.07 0.55
C ILE A 70 2.30 28.76 0.94
N SER A 71 3.05 29.80 1.31
CA SER A 71 4.39 29.71 1.87
C SER A 71 4.36 30.18 3.34
N LYS A 72 5.44 29.90 4.09
CA LYS A 72 5.55 30.32 5.50
C LYS A 72 5.49 31.83 5.66
N GLU A 73 6.01 32.59 4.69
CA GLU A 73 6.06 34.05 4.74
C GLU A 73 4.88 34.73 4.04
N SER A 74 4.20 34.06 3.11
CA SER A 74 3.14 34.69 2.32
C SER A 74 2.13 33.71 1.72
N ILE A 75 0.91 34.18 1.54
CA ILE A 75 -0.11 33.54 0.71
C ILE A 75 -0.18 34.35 -0.58
N THR A 76 0.25 33.75 -1.68
CA THR A 76 0.21 34.38 -3.01
C THR A 76 -0.92 33.80 -3.84
N LEU A 77 -1.71 34.70 -4.42
CA LEU A 77 -2.80 34.40 -5.35
C LEU A 77 -2.34 34.78 -6.74
N GLU A 78 -1.88 33.80 -7.52
CA GLU A 78 -1.46 34.03 -8.89
C GLU A 78 -2.63 33.68 -9.82
N PRO A 79 -3.23 34.67 -10.50
CA PRO A 79 -4.24 34.38 -11.49
C PRO A 79 -3.58 33.76 -12.72
N GLN A 80 -3.98 32.53 -13.05
CA GLN A 80 -3.61 31.89 -14.31
C GLN A 80 -4.63 32.34 -15.37
N PHE A 81 -4.31 33.45 -16.03
CA PHE A 81 -5.02 33.90 -17.22
C PHE A 81 -4.41 33.21 -18.44
N ARG A 82 -5.26 32.56 -19.25
CA ARG A 82 -4.84 31.94 -20.50
C ARG A 82 -5.02 32.89 -21.68
#